data_AF-A0A957IBR7-F1
#
_entry.id   AF-A0A957IBR7-F1
#
_cell.length_a   1.000
_cell.length_b   1.000
_cell.length_c   1.000
_cell.angle_alpha   90.00
_cell.angle_beta   90.00
_cell.angle_gamma   90.00
#
_symmetry.space_group_name_H-M   'P 1'
#
loop_
_entity.id
_entity.type
_entity.pdbx_description
1 polymer ?
#
loop_
_entity_poly.entity_id
_entity_poly.type
_entity_poly.pdbx_seq_one_letter_code
_entity_poly.pdbx_strand_id
1 'polypeptide(L)'
;MFYDVSTTHVASSQKEPTLGLGLGLAEGLAACMRVGGVQNGWQPFNWSLTTWLGVYDLVYAIVIDWPVETRRLYETAVLEHFHSHLIKNGVTNYSWQQLYAEYRLIVPMCVYIATEYCRGGVNQRWIRYWLPMLKKILTAVDDLDCSALW
;
A
#
# COMPACT_ATOMS: atom_id res chain seq x y z
N MET A 1 12.25 -11.59 22.12
CA MET A 1 11.62 -12.92 21.91
C MET A 1 10.41 -12.67 21.02
N PHE A 2 10.52 -12.92 19.72
CA PHE A 2 9.39 -12.77 18.80
C PHE A 2 8.50 -14.02 18.93
N TYR A 3 7.21 -13.83 19.20
CA TYR A 3 6.27 -14.94 19.26
C TYR A 3 6.04 -15.49 17.86
N ASP A 4 6.11 -16.81 17.71
CA ASP A 4 5.71 -17.49 16.48
C ASP A 4 4.18 -17.40 16.33
N VAL A 5 3.74 -16.56 15.40
CA VAL A 5 2.33 -16.31 15.09
C VAL A 5 1.89 -17.05 13.83
N SER A 6 2.68 -17.99 13.31
CA SER A 6 2.35 -18.73 12.08
C SER A 6 0.99 -19.44 12.14
N THR A 7 0.59 -19.92 13.33
CA THR A 7 -0.69 -20.62 13.55
C THR A 7 -1.89 -19.68 13.65
N THR A 8 -1.69 -18.38 13.94
CA THR A 8 -2.74 -17.36 14.00
C THR A 8 -2.67 -16.38 12.80
N HIS A 9 -1.68 -16.54 11.94
CA HIS A 9 -1.46 -15.70 10.78
C HIS A 9 -2.51 -15.98 9.70
N VAL A 10 -3.48 -15.08 9.60
CA VAL A 10 -4.41 -15.01 8.47
C VAL A 10 -3.81 -14.06 7.44
N ALA A 11 -3.70 -14.52 6.18
CA ALA A 11 -3.21 -13.70 5.08
C ALA A 11 -4.05 -12.41 4.96
N SER A 12 -3.40 -11.29 4.66
CA SER A 12 -4.10 -10.00 4.53
C SER A 12 -5.25 -10.06 3.53
N SER A 13 -5.07 -10.80 2.43
CA SER A 13 -6.10 -11.02 1.39
C SER A 13 -7.32 -11.83 1.85
N GLN A 14 -7.26 -12.46 3.02
CA GLN A 14 -8.37 -13.23 3.62
C GLN A 14 -9.09 -12.48 4.74
N LYS A 15 -8.62 -11.27 5.10
CA LYS A 15 -9.27 -10.43 6.10
C LYS A 15 -10.24 -9.49 5.42
N GLU A 16 -11.42 -9.34 6.02
CA GLU A 16 -12.39 -8.32 5.58
C GLU A 16 -11.75 -6.93 5.68
N PRO A 17 -11.73 -6.16 4.59
CA PRO A 17 -11.17 -4.82 4.60
C PRO A 17 -12.09 -3.89 5.39
N THR A 18 -11.58 -3.45 6.54
CA THR A 18 -12.27 -2.53 7.45
C THR A 18 -11.40 -1.32 7.72
N LEU A 19 -12.02 -0.21 8.14
CA LEU A 19 -11.27 0.96 8.57
C LEU A 19 -10.23 0.61 9.63
N GLY A 20 -10.60 -0.18 10.65
CA GLY A 20 -9.67 -0.61 11.72
C GLY A 20 -8.46 -1.39 11.20
N LEU A 21 -8.65 -2.26 10.19
CA LEU A 21 -7.53 -2.96 9.54
C LEU A 21 -6.59 -1.97 8.83
N GLY A 22 -7.15 -1.01 8.10
CA GLY A 22 -6.37 0.03 7.43
C GLY A 22 -5.58 0.91 8.39
N LEU A 23 -6.21 1.35 9.48
CA LEU A 23 -5.55 2.14 10.52
C LEU A 23 -4.43 1.36 11.20
N GLY A 24 -4.65 0.08 11.53
CA GLY A 24 -3.62 -0.78 12.12
C GLY A 24 -2.43 -1.04 11.18
N LEU A 25 -2.70 -1.20 9.88
CA LEU A 25 -1.66 -1.30 8.85
C LEU A 25 -0.83 -0.01 8.79
N ALA A 26 -1.49 1.15 8.73
CA ALA A 26 -0.86 2.45 8.74
C ALA A 26 0.03 2.66 9.98
N GLU A 27 -0.47 2.35 11.17
CA GLU A 27 0.31 2.45 12.40
C GLU A 27 1.55 1.55 12.37
N GLY A 28 1.38 0.28 11.96
CA GLY A 28 2.48 -0.68 11.89
C GLY A 28 3.59 -0.22 10.92
N LEU A 29 3.21 0.23 9.73
CA LEU A 29 4.15 0.74 8.73
C LEU A 29 4.84 2.02 9.22
N ALA A 30 4.09 2.96 9.81
CA ALA A 30 4.65 4.20 10.34
C ALA A 30 5.60 3.95 11.52
N ALA A 31 5.34 2.93 12.35
CA ALA A 31 6.19 2.55 13.48
C ALA A 31 7.56 2.00 13.04
N CYS A 32 7.61 1.31 11.88
CA CYS A 32 8.85 0.86 11.27
C CYS A 32 9.70 2.02 10.69
N MET A 33 9.13 3.22 10.56
CA MET A 33 9.75 4.40 9.97
C MET A 33 10.04 5.46 11.04
N ARG A 34 11.01 5.19 11.93
CA ARG A 34 11.52 6.18 12.90
C ARG A 34 12.76 6.89 12.37
N VAL A 35 12.86 8.18 12.66
CA VAL A 35 14.03 9.01 12.33
C VAL A 35 15.20 8.61 13.23
N GLY A 36 16.22 8.02 12.60
CA GLY A 36 17.44 7.58 13.27
C GLY A 36 18.50 7.17 12.26
N GLY A 37 18.86 8.08 11.34
CA GLY A 37 19.95 7.89 10.39
C GLY A 37 19.61 6.93 9.25
N VAL A 38 20.07 7.28 8.06
CA VAL A 38 20.14 6.36 6.93
C VAL A 38 21.09 5.22 7.32
N GLN A 39 20.56 4.15 7.91
CA GLN A 39 21.16 2.81 7.95
C GLN A 39 20.12 1.82 8.48
N ASN A 40 19.54 1.07 7.53
CA ASN A 40 18.72 -0.12 7.75
C ASN A 40 17.39 0.13 8.47
N GLY A 41 16.44 0.73 7.73
CA GLY A 41 15.02 0.60 8.06
C GLY A 41 14.66 -0.88 8.14
N TRP A 42 14.35 -1.36 9.34
CA TRP A 42 13.90 -2.73 9.55
C TRP A 42 12.50 -2.86 8.97
N GLN A 43 12.45 -3.39 7.75
CA GLN A 43 11.21 -3.80 7.11
C GLN A 43 10.94 -5.28 7.43
N PRO A 44 9.70 -5.68 7.72
CA PRO A 44 9.37 -7.09 8.02
C PRO A 44 9.56 -8.05 6.83
N PHE A 45 9.85 -7.56 5.62
CA PHE A 45 10.02 -8.37 4.42
C PHE A 45 11.31 -8.00 3.68
N ASN A 46 12.02 -9.00 3.15
CA ASN A 46 13.31 -8.85 2.48
C ASN A 46 13.23 -8.51 0.98
N TRP A 47 12.03 -8.19 0.46
CA TRP A 47 11.79 -8.02 -0.98
C TRP A 47 11.06 -6.71 -1.36
N SER A 48 10.89 -5.73 -0.46
CA SER A 48 10.34 -4.41 -0.85
C SER A 48 11.44 -3.40 -1.18
N LEU A 49 11.05 -2.37 -1.93
CA LEU A 49 11.94 -1.38 -2.53
C LEU A 49 12.43 -0.38 -1.47
N THR A 50 13.74 -0.19 -1.34
CA THR A 50 14.39 0.62 -0.28
C THR A 50 14.16 2.14 -0.35
N THR A 51 13.36 2.62 -1.30
CA THR A 51 12.96 4.01 -1.45
C THR A 51 11.43 4.01 -1.59
N TRP A 52 10.68 4.92 -0.96
CA TRP A 52 9.19 5.04 -1.02
C TRP A 52 8.36 4.02 -0.19
N LEU A 53 9.01 3.30 0.73
CA LEU A 53 8.54 2.08 1.42
C LEU A 53 7.09 2.10 1.97
N GLY A 54 6.71 3.12 2.74
CA GLY A 54 5.43 3.05 3.48
C GLY A 54 4.22 3.31 2.62
N VAL A 55 4.34 4.28 1.72
CA VAL A 55 3.27 4.64 0.81
C VAL A 55 3.06 3.54 -0.23
N TYR A 56 4.14 2.90 -0.69
CA TYR A 56 4.04 1.76 -1.61
C TYR A 56 3.33 0.56 -0.98
N ASP A 57 3.70 0.18 0.25
CA ASP A 57 3.03 -0.92 0.94
C ASP A 57 1.54 -0.62 1.20
N LEU A 58 1.18 0.64 1.47
CA LEU A 58 -0.23 1.06 1.56
C LEU A 58 -0.96 0.94 0.23
N VAL A 59 -0.37 1.40 -0.88
CA VAL A 59 -0.97 1.24 -2.21
C VAL A 59 -1.15 -0.25 -2.52
N TYR A 60 -0.11 -1.06 -2.30
CA TYR A 60 -0.15 -2.50 -2.55
C TYR A 60 -1.30 -3.17 -1.78
N ALA A 61 -1.41 -2.90 -0.48
CA ALA A 61 -2.41 -3.53 0.38
C ALA A 61 -3.84 -3.00 0.17
N ILE A 62 -4.01 -1.74 -0.21
CA ILE A 62 -5.32 -1.11 -0.34
C ILE A 62 -5.82 -1.22 -1.78
N VAL A 63 -5.05 -0.73 -2.76
CA VAL A 63 -5.50 -0.56 -4.15
C VAL A 63 -5.67 -1.90 -4.86
N ILE A 64 -4.78 -2.86 -4.61
CA ILE A 64 -4.80 -4.16 -5.30
C ILE A 64 -5.84 -5.09 -4.64
N ASP A 65 -5.88 -5.12 -3.31
CA ASP A 65 -6.64 -6.13 -2.57
C ASP A 65 -8.07 -5.69 -2.23
N TRP A 66 -8.31 -4.42 -1.87
CA TRP A 66 -9.65 -4.03 -1.39
C TRP A 66 -10.67 -3.93 -2.52
N PRO A 67 -11.97 -4.12 -2.25
CA PRO A 67 -13.03 -3.69 -3.15
C PRO A 67 -12.98 -2.19 -3.38
N VAL A 68 -13.32 -1.74 -4.60
CA VAL A 68 -13.25 -0.32 -5.00
C VAL A 68 -14.05 0.58 -4.06
N GLU A 69 -15.28 0.18 -3.71
CA GLU A 69 -16.12 0.99 -2.81
C GLU A 69 -15.53 1.09 -1.41
N THR A 70 -14.97 -0.01 -0.89
CA THR A 70 -14.29 0.00 0.42
C THR A 70 -13.06 0.91 0.42
N ARG A 71 -12.27 0.87 -0.66
CA ARG A 71 -11.13 1.78 -0.84
C ARG A 71 -11.59 3.24 -0.80
N ARG A 72 -12.59 3.61 -1.60
CA ARG A 72 -13.13 5.00 -1.66
C ARG A 72 -13.60 5.51 -0.30
N LEU A 73 -14.17 4.63 0.52
CA LEU A 73 -14.66 5.01 1.85
C LEU A 73 -13.55 5.29 2.85
N TYR A 74 -12.41 4.59 2.75
CA TYR A 74 -11.44 4.52 3.85
C TYR A 74 -10.03 4.98 3.50
N GLU A 75 -9.64 5.02 2.22
CA GLU A 75 -8.24 5.25 1.83
C GLU A 75 -7.68 6.58 2.35
N THR A 76 -8.45 7.68 2.26
CA THR A 76 -8.01 8.98 2.77
C THR A 76 -7.80 8.94 4.27
N ALA A 77 -8.72 8.36 5.04
CA ALA A 77 -8.60 8.26 6.49
C ALA A 77 -7.39 7.40 6.90
N VAL A 78 -7.09 6.33 6.16
CA VAL A 78 -5.90 5.50 6.40
C VAL A 78 -4.63 6.29 6.13
N LEU A 79 -4.58 7.08 5.05
CA LEU A 79 -3.44 7.93 4.71
C LEU A 79 -3.22 9.05 5.75
N GLU A 80 -4.28 9.73 6.17
CA GLU A 80 -4.22 10.76 7.22
C GLU A 80 -3.69 10.17 8.52
N HIS A 81 -4.17 8.99 8.89
CA HIS A 81 -3.73 8.29 10.08
C HIS A 81 -2.25 7.90 10.00
N PHE A 82 -1.82 7.38 8.84
CA PHE A 82 -0.42 7.06 8.57
C PHE A 82 0.47 8.30 8.69
N HIS A 83 0.09 9.40 8.03
CA HIS A 83 0.82 10.67 8.11
C HIS A 83 0.91 11.18 9.55
N SER A 84 -0.19 11.16 10.29
CA SER A 84 -0.21 11.59 11.70
C SER A 84 0.76 10.77 12.56
N HIS A 85 0.91 9.48 12.28
CA HIS A 85 1.85 8.61 13.00
C HIS A 85 3.30 8.85 12.61
N LEU A 86 3.58 9.15 11.34
CA LEU A 86 4.92 9.57 10.92
C LEU A 86 5.36 10.85 11.67
N ILE A 87 4.49 11.85 11.76
CA ILE A 87 4.78 13.10 12.48
C ILE A 87 4.99 12.82 13.98
N LYS A 88 4.12 12.00 14.61
CA LYS A 88 4.30 11.58 16.01
C LYS A 88 5.62 10.83 16.24
N ASN A 89 6.09 10.09 15.25
CA ASN A 89 7.35 9.33 15.30
C ASN A 89 8.60 10.19 14.99
N GLY A 90 8.44 11.51 14.85
CA GLY A 90 9.54 12.45 14.69
C GLY A 90 9.93 12.75 13.24
N VAL A 91 9.17 12.28 12.25
CA VAL A 91 9.34 12.71 10.86
C VAL A 91 8.98 14.19 10.77
N THR A 92 9.91 15.00 10.24
CA THR A 92 9.74 16.44 10.05
C THR A 92 9.89 16.80 8.58
N ASN A 93 9.45 17.99 8.18
CA ASN A 93 9.49 18.47 6.78
C ASN A 93 8.77 17.56 5.77
N TYR A 94 7.78 16.79 6.23
CA TYR A 94 6.97 15.91 5.40
C TYR A 94 5.50 16.28 5.54
N SER A 95 5.00 17.01 4.56
CA SER A 95 3.63 17.53 4.52
C SER A 95 2.63 16.46 4.08
N TRP A 96 1.36 16.70 4.42
CA TRP A 96 0.24 15.90 3.91
C TRP A 96 0.20 15.87 2.38
N GLN A 97 0.45 17.01 1.74
CA GLN A 97 0.42 17.15 0.29
C GLN A 97 1.52 16.31 -0.38
N GLN A 98 2.71 16.23 0.22
CA GLN A 98 3.79 15.37 -0.26
C GLN A 98 3.38 13.90 -0.18
N LEU A 99 2.84 13.45 0.96
CA LEU A 99 2.36 12.08 1.11
C LEU A 99 1.27 11.74 0.08
N TYR A 100 0.28 12.61 -0.08
CA TYR A 100 -0.83 12.37 -0.99
C TYR A 100 -0.37 12.35 -2.45
N ALA A 101 0.58 13.22 -2.83
CA ALA A 101 1.19 13.20 -4.15
C ALA A 101 2.00 11.91 -4.40
N GLU A 102 2.81 11.48 -3.43
CA GLU A 102 3.55 10.21 -3.50
C GLU A 102 2.61 9.02 -3.64
N TYR A 103 1.50 9.00 -2.89
CA TYR A 103 0.48 7.96 -3.01
C TYR A 103 -0.07 7.90 -4.43
N ARG A 104 -0.49 9.03 -4.99
CA ARG A 104 -0.99 9.15 -6.37
C ARG A 104 0.04 8.74 -7.42
N LEU A 105 1.33 9.03 -7.21
CA LEU A 105 2.41 8.60 -8.10
C LEU A 105 2.64 7.09 -8.08
N ILE A 106 2.44 6.44 -6.92
CA ILE A 106 2.70 5.00 -6.78
C ILE A 106 1.53 4.14 -7.30
N VAL A 107 0.28 4.62 -7.20
CA VAL A 107 -0.91 3.91 -7.73
C VAL A 107 -0.70 3.35 -9.15
N PRO A 108 -0.29 4.14 -10.16
CA PRO A 108 -0.07 3.62 -11.51
C PRO A 108 1.14 2.68 -11.60
N MET A 109 2.13 2.77 -10.69
CA MET A 109 3.23 1.82 -10.68
C MET A 109 2.73 0.40 -10.43
N CYS A 110 1.69 0.21 -9.62
CA CYS A 110 1.14 -1.13 -9.35
C CYS A 110 0.61 -1.86 -10.60
N VAL A 111 0.42 -1.18 -11.74
CA VAL A 111 0.11 -1.82 -13.02
C VAL A 111 1.13 -2.92 -13.35
N TYR A 112 2.42 -2.71 -13.06
CA TYR A 112 3.43 -3.73 -13.39
C TYR A 112 3.16 -5.06 -12.68
N ILE A 113 2.63 -5.01 -11.45
CA ILE A 113 2.34 -6.20 -10.63
C ILE A 113 1.25 -7.04 -11.31
N ALA A 114 0.18 -6.39 -11.78
CA ALA A 114 -0.87 -7.08 -12.52
C ALA A 114 -0.32 -7.64 -13.84
N THR A 115 0.50 -6.87 -14.57
CA THR A 115 1.05 -7.32 -15.86
C THR A 115 2.12 -8.40 -15.75
N GLU A 116 2.79 -8.58 -14.61
CA GLU A 116 3.80 -9.65 -14.43
C GLU A 116 3.16 -11.04 -14.58
N TYR A 117 1.88 -11.20 -14.21
CA TYR A 117 1.12 -12.43 -14.47
C TYR A 117 0.95 -12.74 -15.97
N CYS A 118 1.17 -11.74 -16.84
CA CYS A 118 1.14 -11.87 -18.30
C CYS A 118 2.52 -12.10 -18.91
N ARG A 119 3.61 -12.22 -18.12
CA ARG A 119 4.98 -12.42 -18.62
C ARG A 119 5.14 -13.63 -19.55
N GLY A 120 4.38 -14.70 -19.30
CA GLY A 120 4.33 -15.89 -20.15
C GLY A 120 3.30 -15.81 -21.28
N GLY A 121 2.77 -14.62 -21.58
CA GLY A 121 1.63 -14.38 -22.47
C GLY A 121 0.30 -14.23 -21.72
N VAL A 122 -0.63 -13.49 -22.32
CA VAL A 122 -2.00 -13.32 -21.81
C VAL A 122 -2.74 -14.66 -21.93
N ASN A 123 -2.98 -15.33 -20.80
CA ASN A 123 -3.60 -16.66 -20.78
C ASN A 123 -4.77 -16.74 -19.80
N GLN A 124 -5.69 -17.67 -20.09
CA GLN A 124 -6.91 -17.90 -19.29
C GLN A 124 -6.62 -18.44 -17.88
N ARG A 125 -5.46 -19.08 -17.65
CA ARG A 125 -5.14 -19.71 -16.36
C ARG A 125 -5.07 -18.70 -15.23
N TRP A 126 -4.54 -17.50 -15.48
CA TRP A 126 -4.32 -16.49 -14.46
C TRP A 126 -5.28 -15.29 -14.54
N ILE A 127 -6.18 -15.26 -15.53
CA ILE A 127 -7.08 -14.12 -15.79
C ILE A 127 -7.91 -13.72 -14.57
N ARG A 128 -8.35 -14.69 -13.76
CA ARG A 128 -9.12 -14.45 -12.54
C ARG A 128 -8.35 -13.70 -11.45
N TYR A 129 -7.02 -13.66 -11.53
CA TYR A 129 -6.18 -12.96 -10.56
C TYR A 129 -5.77 -11.59 -11.09
N TRP A 130 -5.13 -11.52 -12.26
CA TRP A 130 -4.53 -10.26 -12.73
C TRP A 130 -5.55 -9.27 -13.29
N LEU A 131 -6.63 -9.73 -13.93
CA LEU A 131 -7.60 -8.81 -14.54
C LEU A 131 -8.38 -8.01 -13.49
N PRO A 132 -8.87 -8.61 -12.38
CA PRO A 132 -9.45 -7.81 -11.29
C PRO A 132 -8.45 -6.84 -10.66
N MET A 133 -7.19 -7.24 -10.43
CA MET A 133 -6.15 -6.34 -9.90
C MET A 133 -5.95 -5.15 -10.84
N LEU A 134 -5.77 -5.39 -12.14
CA LEU A 134 -5.58 -4.34 -13.13
C LEU A 134 -6.77 -3.37 -13.17
N LYS A 135 -8.00 -3.89 -13.14
CA LYS A 135 -9.22 -3.06 -13.11
C LYS A 135 -9.25 -2.16 -11.89
N LYS A 136 -8.97 -2.69 -10.69
CA LYS A 136 -8.94 -1.89 -9.47
C LYS A 136 -7.88 -0.79 -9.52
N ILE A 137 -6.67 -1.12 -10.00
CA ILE A 137 -5.57 -0.16 -10.14
C ILE A 137 -5.97 0.96 -11.10
N LEU A 138 -6.50 0.64 -12.29
CA LEU A 138 -6.88 1.66 -13.27
C LEU A 138 -8.06 2.51 -12.77
N THR A 139 -9.04 1.92 -12.08
CA THR A 139 -10.10 2.69 -11.42
C THR A 139 -9.55 3.60 -10.32
N ALA A 140 -8.52 3.18 -9.59
CA ALA A 140 -7.86 4.05 -8.61
C ALA A 140 -7.08 5.20 -9.28
N VAL A 141 -6.44 4.94 -10.43
CA VAL A 141 -5.80 5.99 -11.25
C VAL A 141 -6.82 7.05 -11.64
N ASP A 142 -8.01 6.64 -12.10
CA ASP A 142 -9.08 7.56 -12.49
C ASP A 142 -9.68 8.30 -11.28
N ASP A 143 -10.04 7.57 -10.22
CA ASP A 143 -10.68 8.13 -9.02
C ASP A 143 -9.80 9.16 -8.29
N LEU A 144 -8.47 8.97 -8.31
CA LEU A 144 -7.50 9.84 -7.65
C LEU A 144 -6.89 10.87 -8.60
N ASP A 145 -7.35 10.92 -9.85
CA ASP A 145 -6.83 11.77 -10.91
C ASP A 145 -5.30 11.71 -11.00
N CYS A 146 -4.70 10.52 -10.94
CA CYS A 146 -3.25 10.39 -10.84
C CYS A 146 -2.54 11.07 -12.03
N SER A 147 -3.18 11.06 -13.21
CA SER A 147 -2.64 11.65 -14.44
C SER A 147 -2.36 13.14 -14.37
N ALA A 148 -2.97 13.89 -13.44
CA ALA A 148 -2.66 15.30 -13.25
C ALA A 148 -1.24 15.57 -12.68
N LEU A 149 -0.43 14.53 -12.44
CA LEU A 149 0.93 14.64 -11.93
C LEU A 149 2.03 14.52 -13.01
N TRP A 150 1.70 14.24 -14.28
CA TRP A 150 2.69 14.12 -15.37
C TRP A 150 2.17 14.60 -16.74
#